data_AF-A0A915D3Z0-F1
#
_entry.id   AF-A0A915D3Z0-F1
#
_cell.length_a   1.000
_cell.length_b   1.000
_cell.length_c   1.000
_cell.angle_alpha   90.00
_cell.angle_beta   90.00
_cell.angle_gamma   90.00
#
_symmetry.space_group_name_H-M   'P 1'
#
loop_
_entity.id
_entity.type
_entity.pdbx_description
1 polymer ?
#
loop_
_entity_poly.entity_id
_entity_poly.type
_entity_poly.pdbx_seq_one_letter_code
_entity_poly.pdbx_strand_id
1 'polypeptide(L)'
;MWTTHGNFFINGGAQRRHKVLEHFRSHLRSNYWKGDFGWIIMYPEGSRLFLIHEEEKNIVKKSAAAFAVLKPAIEYIVDCTLGYATGIVPALGETMVGEWPNDDSTVQMHYTVHKVDPVWASDEDALKKWMYEQYKAKDALLDNFYRTGSFPGKGRTMQFSTARSFMIQLFWIALFYFHYNIWLRPLANLAVQVVCSAIY
;
A
#
# COMPACT_ATOMS: atom_id res chain seq x y z
N MET A 1 -5.04 3.42 6.91
CA MET A 1 -4.89 2.93 5.51
C MET A 1 -4.24 1.55 5.47
N TRP A 2 -3.08 1.35 6.11
CA TRP A 2 -2.39 0.05 6.22
C TRP A 2 -3.12 -1.04 7.03
N THR A 3 -4.01 -0.63 7.94
CA THR A 3 -4.84 -1.53 8.75
C THR A 3 -6.01 -2.13 7.96
N THR A 4 -6.48 -1.46 6.91
CA THR A 4 -7.67 -1.86 6.15
C THR A 4 -7.37 -2.93 5.11
N HIS A 5 -6.16 -2.94 4.54
CA HIS A 5 -5.73 -3.89 3.51
C HIS A 5 -4.84 -5.03 4.03
N GLY A 6 -4.48 -5.00 5.32
CA GLY A 6 -3.78 -6.08 6.02
C GLY A 6 -2.27 -6.12 5.74
N ASN A 7 -1.48 -5.94 6.79
CA ASN A 7 -0.04 -6.03 6.73
C ASN A 7 0.43 -7.42 7.19
N PHE A 8 0.38 -8.40 6.28
CA PHE A 8 0.55 -9.82 6.62
C PHE A 8 2.01 -10.25 6.75
N PHE A 9 2.98 -9.54 6.16
CA PHE A 9 4.34 -10.06 5.99
C PHE A 9 5.43 -9.36 6.80
N ILE A 10 5.19 -8.10 7.23
CA ILE A 10 6.19 -7.26 7.92
C ILE A 10 6.37 -7.67 9.40
N ASN A 11 5.29 -8.00 10.11
CA ASN A 11 5.34 -8.30 11.57
C ASN A 11 5.27 -9.79 11.93
N GLY A 12 5.42 -10.68 10.95
CA GLY A 12 5.22 -12.13 11.12
C GLY A 12 6.51 -12.89 11.38
N GLY A 13 6.92 -13.06 12.64
CA GLY A 13 7.96 -14.03 13.01
C GLY A 13 7.56 -15.47 12.66
N ALA A 14 8.54 -16.39 12.54
CA ALA A 14 8.32 -17.78 12.11
C ALA A 14 7.22 -18.51 12.93
N GLN A 15 7.12 -18.23 14.22
CA GLN A 15 6.14 -18.80 15.15
C GLN A 15 4.68 -18.39 14.86
N ARG A 16 4.46 -17.23 14.21
CA ARG A 16 3.10 -16.72 13.93
C ARG A 16 2.64 -16.99 12.49
N ARG A 17 3.48 -17.65 11.68
CA ARG A 17 3.25 -17.88 10.24
C ARG A 17 1.90 -18.54 9.96
N HIS A 18 1.56 -19.61 10.68
CA HIS A 18 0.30 -20.32 10.46
C HIS A 18 -0.93 -19.42 10.72
N LYS A 19 -0.91 -18.65 11.81
CA LYS A 19 -2.00 -17.73 12.17
C LYS A 19 -2.12 -16.56 11.19
N VAL A 20 -0.99 -16.06 10.71
CA VAL A 20 -0.93 -15.02 9.67
C VAL A 20 -1.51 -15.54 8.35
N LEU A 21 -1.14 -16.76 7.93
CA LEU A 21 -1.66 -17.37 6.71
C LEU A 21 -3.16 -17.65 6.79
N GLU A 22 -3.67 -18.11 7.94
CA GLU A 22 -5.10 -18.27 8.18
C GLU A 22 -5.85 -16.93 8.13
N HIS A 23 -5.30 -15.88 8.76
CA HIS A 23 -5.91 -14.55 8.71
C HIS A 23 -5.90 -13.96 7.30
N PHE A 24 -4.80 -14.16 6.56
CA PHE A 24 -4.69 -13.80 5.16
C PHE A 24 -5.73 -14.54 4.32
N ARG A 25 -5.87 -15.86 4.51
CA ARG A 25 -6.89 -16.70 3.86
C ARG A 25 -8.30 -16.17 4.07
N SER A 26 -8.64 -15.84 5.32
CA SER A 26 -9.95 -15.30 5.68
C SER A 26 -10.20 -13.95 5.01
N HIS A 27 -9.19 -13.06 5.02
CA HIS A 27 -9.27 -11.75 4.38
C HIS A 27 -9.50 -11.84 2.85
N LEU A 28 -8.80 -12.76 2.19
CA LEU A 28 -8.98 -13.00 0.76
C LEU A 28 -10.39 -13.51 0.44
N ARG A 29 -10.86 -14.47 1.24
CA ARG A 29 -12.23 -15.01 1.10
C ARG A 29 -13.30 -13.96 1.33
N SER A 30 -13.14 -13.10 2.33
CA SER A 30 -14.16 -12.10 2.66
C SER A 30 -14.20 -10.95 1.65
N ASN A 31 -13.05 -10.53 1.13
CA ASN A 31 -12.94 -9.27 0.37
C ASN A 31 -12.78 -9.48 -1.13
N TYR A 32 -12.03 -10.48 -1.56
CA TYR A 32 -11.76 -10.72 -2.99
C TYR A 32 -12.75 -11.71 -3.59
N TRP A 33 -13.05 -12.79 -2.88
CA TRP A 33 -13.96 -13.85 -3.34
C TRP A 33 -15.43 -13.42 -3.40
N LYS A 34 -15.88 -12.54 -2.48
CA LYS A 34 -17.23 -11.98 -2.54
C LYS A 34 -17.46 -11.07 -3.75
N GLY A 35 -16.39 -10.48 -4.29
CA GLY A 35 -16.44 -9.58 -5.44
C GLY A 35 -16.00 -10.18 -6.77
N ASP A 36 -15.68 -11.49 -6.79
CA ASP A 36 -15.16 -12.21 -7.96
C ASP A 36 -13.98 -11.48 -8.65
N PHE A 37 -13.15 -10.82 -7.86
CA PHE A 37 -11.99 -10.10 -8.36
C PHE A 37 -10.90 -11.13 -8.71
N GLY A 38 -10.88 -11.59 -9.96
CA GLY A 38 -9.87 -12.52 -10.49
C GLY A 38 -8.44 -11.97 -10.54
N TRP A 39 -8.14 -10.86 -9.88
CA TRP A 39 -6.83 -10.22 -9.84
C TRP A 39 -6.45 -9.78 -8.42
N ILE A 40 -5.17 -9.88 -8.09
CA ILE A 40 -4.60 -9.38 -6.85
C ILE A 40 -3.49 -8.36 -7.16
N ILE A 41 -3.54 -7.19 -6.53
CA ILE A 41 -2.41 -6.27 -6.55
C ILE A 41 -1.42 -6.71 -5.48
N MET A 42 -0.22 -7.03 -5.93
CA MET A 42 0.89 -7.23 -5.04
C MET A 42 1.77 -6.00 -5.00
N TYR A 43 2.17 -5.66 -3.77
CA TYR A 43 3.33 -4.85 -3.49
C TYR A 43 4.36 -5.79 -2.86
N PRO A 44 5.11 -6.56 -3.66
CA PRO A 44 6.35 -7.14 -3.15
C PRO A 44 7.22 -5.92 -2.86
N GLU A 45 7.45 -5.62 -1.58
CA GLU A 45 8.18 -4.42 -1.17
C GLU A 45 9.50 -4.30 -1.92
N GLY A 46 9.52 -3.44 -2.94
CA GLY A 46 10.72 -2.90 -3.52
C GLY A 46 11.12 -1.70 -2.69
N SER A 47 11.83 -1.94 -1.58
CA SER A 47 12.57 -0.88 -0.88
C SER A 47 13.60 -1.48 0.09
N ARG A 48 14.59 -2.24 -0.43
CA ARG A 48 15.89 -2.61 0.18
C ARG A 48 16.27 -4.10 0.00
N LEU A 49 16.21 -4.66 -1.22
CA LEU A 49 16.77 -6.00 -1.47
C LEU A 49 18.27 -6.07 -1.10
N PHE A 50 18.99 -4.94 -1.17
CA PHE A 50 20.40 -4.85 -0.79
C PHE A 50 20.68 -5.00 0.73
N LEU A 51 19.68 -4.84 1.60
CA LEU A 51 19.91 -4.93 3.05
C LEU A 51 19.69 -6.33 3.64
N ILE A 52 19.16 -7.31 2.89
CA ILE A 52 18.58 -8.46 3.55
C ILE A 52 18.64 -9.79 2.78
N HIS A 53 19.76 -10.52 2.86
CA HIS A 53 19.87 -11.87 2.28
C HIS A 53 19.15 -12.98 3.05
N GLU A 54 18.93 -12.86 4.37
CA GLU A 54 18.25 -13.90 5.17
C GLU A 54 16.73 -13.72 5.27
N GLU A 55 16.23 -12.48 5.32
CA GLU A 55 14.78 -12.24 5.23
C GLU A 55 14.25 -12.48 3.80
N GLU A 56 15.09 -12.41 2.75
CA GLU A 56 14.73 -12.75 1.37
C GLU A 56 14.07 -14.14 1.28
N LYS A 57 14.74 -15.16 1.83
CA LYS A 57 14.22 -16.53 1.87
C LYS A 57 12.92 -16.61 2.66
N ASN A 58 12.81 -15.84 3.73
CA ASN A 58 11.63 -15.86 4.59
C ASN A 58 10.43 -15.12 3.99
N ILE A 59 10.65 -14.00 3.30
CA ILE A 59 9.62 -13.22 2.60
C ILE A 59 9.13 -14.01 1.40
N VAL A 60 10.03 -14.53 0.55
CA VAL A 60 9.64 -15.36 -0.60
C VAL A 60 8.89 -16.60 -0.13
N LYS A 61 9.35 -17.27 0.93
CA LYS A 61 8.64 -18.42 1.51
C LYS A 61 7.27 -18.04 2.07
N LYS A 62 7.14 -16.89 2.73
CA LYS A 62 5.86 -16.40 3.26
C LYS A 62 4.89 -16.05 2.15
N SER A 63 5.34 -15.32 1.13
CA SER A 63 4.54 -14.91 -0.01
C SER A 63 4.14 -16.13 -0.85
N ALA A 64 5.05 -17.07 -1.14
CA ALA A 64 4.72 -18.30 -1.85
C ALA A 64 3.68 -19.14 -1.10
N ALA A 65 3.79 -19.26 0.23
CA ALA A 65 2.77 -19.92 1.04
C ALA A 65 1.42 -19.20 0.98
N ALA A 66 1.42 -17.87 0.91
CA ALA A 66 0.22 -17.07 0.69
C ALA A 66 -0.40 -17.31 -0.70
N PHE A 67 0.41 -17.37 -1.75
CA PHE A 67 -0.02 -17.74 -3.10
C PHE A 67 -0.59 -19.15 -3.18
N ALA A 68 -0.03 -20.08 -2.40
CA ALA A 68 -0.60 -21.41 -2.26
C ALA A 68 -2.04 -21.44 -1.76
N VAL A 69 -2.46 -20.40 -1.06
CA VAL A 69 -3.83 -20.27 -0.53
C VAL A 69 -4.79 -19.61 -1.54
N LEU A 70 -4.27 -18.85 -2.51
CA LEU A 70 -5.04 -18.10 -3.53
C LEU A 70 -5.63 -18.96 -4.67
N LYS A 71 -5.29 -20.26 -4.70
CA LYS A 71 -5.23 -21.13 -5.89
C LYS A 71 -6.51 -21.43 -6.71
N PRO A 72 -7.76 -21.24 -6.26
CA PRO A 72 -8.92 -21.43 -7.16
C PRO A 72 -9.49 -20.16 -7.78
N ALA A 73 -9.14 -18.95 -7.31
CA ALA A 73 -9.93 -17.75 -7.61
C ALA A 73 -9.18 -16.58 -8.26
N ILE A 74 -7.85 -16.66 -8.39
CA ILE A 74 -7.05 -15.55 -8.94
C ILE A 74 -6.41 -15.98 -10.25
N GLU A 75 -6.75 -15.26 -11.31
CA GLU A 75 -6.27 -15.48 -12.68
C GLU A 75 -5.08 -14.56 -13.00
N TYR A 76 -5.01 -13.37 -12.40
CA TYR A 76 -3.98 -12.37 -12.66
C TYR A 76 -3.32 -11.83 -11.40
N ILE A 77 -2.02 -11.59 -11.48
CA ILE A 77 -1.23 -10.89 -10.47
C ILE A 77 -0.84 -9.55 -11.09
N VAL A 78 -1.29 -8.46 -10.49
CA VAL A 78 -0.86 -7.11 -10.84
C VAL A 78 0.32 -6.78 -9.93
N ASP A 79 1.51 -6.79 -10.51
CA ASP A 79 2.74 -6.49 -9.82
C ASP A 79 3.08 -5.00 -9.94
N CYS A 80 3.02 -4.28 -8.82
CA CYS A 80 3.28 -2.84 -8.79
C CYS A 80 4.64 -2.53 -8.15
N THR A 81 5.38 -1.62 -8.77
CA THR A 81 6.66 -1.08 -8.29
C THR A 81 6.58 0.45 -8.27
N LEU A 82 6.89 1.04 -7.11
CA LEU A 82 6.87 2.48 -6.91
C LEU A 82 8.30 3.02 -6.92
N GLY A 83 8.52 4.06 -7.71
CA GLY A 83 9.76 4.81 -7.77
C GLY A 83 9.55 6.19 -7.15
N TYR A 84 10.22 6.43 -6.03
CA TYR A 84 10.28 7.76 -5.39
C TYR A 84 11.54 8.45 -5.91
N ALA A 85 11.47 9.73 -6.30
CA ALA A 85 12.57 10.43 -6.97
C ALA A 85 13.94 10.40 -6.23
N THR A 86 13.95 10.06 -4.94
CA THR A 86 15.15 10.05 -4.07
C THR A 86 15.33 8.74 -3.30
N GLY A 87 14.45 7.76 -3.53
CA GLY A 87 14.41 6.50 -2.77
C GLY A 87 13.95 6.66 -1.31
N ILE A 88 13.63 7.89 -0.90
CA ILE A 88 13.04 8.19 0.40
C ILE A 88 11.53 8.01 0.29
N VAL A 89 10.97 7.11 1.10
CA VAL A 89 9.53 6.93 1.19
C VAL A 89 8.96 8.16 1.93
N PRO A 90 8.08 8.95 1.30
CA PRO A 90 7.52 10.13 1.94
C PRO A 90 6.70 9.76 3.18
N ALA A 91 6.97 10.40 4.31
CA ALA A 91 6.19 10.20 5.52
C ALA A 91 4.81 10.84 5.36
N LEU A 92 3.74 10.09 5.71
CA LEU A 92 2.37 10.59 5.51
C LEU A 92 2.10 11.89 6.28
N GLY A 93 2.63 12.03 7.49
CA GLY A 93 2.44 13.24 8.29
C GLY A 93 3.08 14.48 7.66
N GLU A 94 4.34 14.37 7.25
CA GLU A 94 5.12 15.42 6.59
C GLU A 94 4.52 15.80 5.23
N THR A 95 4.18 14.80 4.42
CA THR A 95 3.54 15.05 3.11
C THR A 95 2.16 15.69 3.23
N MET A 96 1.40 15.43 4.29
CA MET A 96 0.11 16.07 4.54
C MET A 96 0.25 17.56 4.89
N VAL A 97 1.37 17.98 5.47
CA VAL A 97 1.67 19.40 5.72
C VAL A 97 2.37 20.07 4.53
N GLY A 98 2.62 19.33 3.45
CA GLY A 98 3.25 19.81 2.23
C GLY A 98 4.77 19.65 2.21
N GLU A 99 5.36 19.00 3.21
CA GLU A 99 6.79 18.70 3.23
C GLU A 99 7.07 17.43 2.41
N TRP A 100 7.80 17.61 1.31
CA TRP A 100 8.24 16.51 0.45
C TRP A 100 9.75 16.31 0.58
N PRO A 101 10.23 15.06 0.57
CA PRO A 101 11.66 14.80 0.54
C PRO A 101 12.32 15.49 -0.67
N ASN A 102 13.25 16.42 -0.41
CA ASN A 102 13.96 17.21 -1.42
C ASN A 102 13.06 18.00 -2.38
N ASP A 103 11.89 18.45 -1.90
CA ASP A 103 10.91 19.24 -2.67
C ASP A 103 10.37 18.53 -3.94
N ASP A 104 10.55 17.21 -4.06
CA ASP A 104 10.05 16.42 -5.16
C ASP A 104 8.86 15.55 -4.74
N SER A 105 7.66 15.94 -5.20
CA SER A 105 6.41 15.22 -4.97
C SER A 105 6.10 14.18 -6.05
N THR A 106 7.01 13.94 -6.99
CA THR A 106 6.78 13.01 -8.09
C THR A 106 6.96 11.55 -7.62
N VAL A 107 5.90 10.76 -7.81
CA VAL A 107 5.92 9.32 -7.61
C VAL A 107 5.59 8.65 -8.93
N GLN A 108 6.51 7.84 -9.43
CA GLN A 108 6.26 7.03 -10.61
C GLN A 108 5.82 5.63 -10.18
N MET A 109 4.86 5.07 -10.89
CA MET A 109 4.37 3.71 -10.66
C MET A 109 4.52 2.91 -11.95
N HIS A 110 5.30 1.83 -11.86
CA HIS A 110 5.38 0.82 -12.90
C HIS A 110 4.54 -0.38 -12.47
N TYR A 111 3.68 -0.88 -13.34
CA TYR A 111 2.92 -2.10 -13.07
C TYR A 111 3.05 -3.08 -14.24
N THR A 112 3.18 -4.36 -13.91
CA THR A 112 3.15 -5.47 -14.86
C THR A 112 2.06 -6.44 -14.46
N VAL A 113 1.34 -6.99 -15.44
CA VAL A 113 0.28 -7.97 -15.19
C VAL A 113 0.79 -9.35 -15.59
N HIS A 114 0.80 -10.28 -14.64
CA HIS A 114 1.19 -11.66 -14.85
C HIS A 114 -0.04 -12.56 -14.78
N LYS A 115 -0.19 -13.46 -15.75
CA LYS A 115 -1.19 -14.52 -15.64
C LYS A 115 -0.70 -15.57 -14.65
N VAL A 116 -1.59 -16.06 -13.81
CA VAL A 116 -1.27 -17.13 -12.84
C VAL A 116 -1.00 -18.42 -13.59
N ASP A 117 0.18 -19.00 -13.37
CA ASP A 117 0.54 -20.30 -13.92
C ASP A 117 -0.13 -21.42 -13.08
N PRO A 118 -0.90 -22.33 -13.72
CA PRO A 118 -1.46 -23.49 -13.03
C PRO A 118 -0.40 -24.39 -12.38
N VAL A 119 0.85 -24.40 -12.85
CA VAL A 119 1.95 -25.18 -12.25
C VAL A 119 2.26 -24.71 -10.84
N TRP A 120 2.12 -23.41 -10.57
CA TRP A 120 2.26 -22.86 -9.24
C TRP A 120 1.23 -23.46 -8.28
N ALA A 121 0.09 -24.00 -8.79
CA ALA A 121 -0.94 -24.70 -8.05
C ALA A 121 -0.42 -25.96 -7.34
N SER A 122 0.47 -26.68 -7.98
CA SER A 122 0.95 -27.99 -7.53
C SER A 122 2.37 -27.93 -6.98
N ASP A 123 3.20 -26.99 -7.45
CA ASP A 123 4.61 -26.89 -7.09
C ASP A 123 4.92 -25.54 -6.40
N GLU A 124 5.14 -25.60 -5.09
CA GLU A 124 5.53 -24.44 -4.28
C GLU A 124 6.93 -23.92 -4.65
N ASP A 125 7.84 -24.78 -5.10
CA ASP A 125 9.21 -24.40 -5.42
C ASP A 125 9.29 -23.71 -6.79
N ALA A 126 8.47 -24.12 -7.76
CA ALA A 126 8.29 -23.39 -9.02
C ALA A 126 7.78 -21.96 -8.77
N LEU A 127 6.81 -21.81 -7.87
CA LEU A 127 6.28 -20.50 -7.46
C LEU A 127 7.36 -19.66 -6.75
N LYS A 128 8.09 -20.23 -5.79
CA LYS A 128 9.22 -19.53 -5.14
C LYS A 128 10.24 -19.05 -6.16
N LYS A 129 10.63 -19.92 -7.11
CA LYS A 129 11.59 -19.59 -8.16
C LYS A 129 11.10 -18.40 -8.98
N TRP A 130 9.85 -18.42 -9.44
CA TRP A 130 9.25 -17.31 -10.16
C TRP A 130 9.27 -16.01 -9.34
N MET A 131 8.91 -16.09 -8.05
CA MET A 131 8.97 -14.93 -7.16
C MET A 131 10.38 -14.35 -7.06
N TYR A 132 11.41 -15.19 -6.86
CA TYR A 132 12.80 -14.73 -6.84
C TYR A 132 13.21 -14.02 -8.14
N GLU A 133 12.77 -14.56 -9.29
CA GLU A 133 13.02 -13.93 -10.59
C GLU A 133 12.34 -12.56 -10.69
N GLN A 134 11.10 -12.41 -10.20
CA GLN A 134 10.42 -11.11 -10.15
C GLN A 134 11.13 -10.11 -9.24
N TYR A 135 11.59 -10.54 -8.05
CA TYR A 135 12.35 -9.68 -7.15
C TYR A 135 13.66 -9.17 -7.81
N LYS A 136 14.41 -10.05 -8.48
CA LYS A 136 15.62 -9.65 -9.22
C LYS A 136 15.32 -8.66 -10.36
N ALA A 137 14.24 -8.89 -11.10
CA ALA A 137 13.83 -8.00 -12.18
C ALA A 137 13.44 -6.61 -11.65
N LYS A 138 12.72 -6.55 -10.51
CA LYS A 138 12.36 -5.30 -9.83
C LYS A 138 13.56 -4.51 -9.35
N ASP A 139 14.56 -5.20 -8.83
CA ASP A 139 15.78 -4.57 -8.37
C ASP A 139 16.53 -3.90 -9.52
N ALA A 140 16.69 -4.61 -10.63
CA ALA A 140 17.25 -4.02 -11.85
C ALA A 140 16.40 -2.86 -12.36
N LEU A 141 15.07 -2.96 -12.26
CA LEU A 141 14.15 -1.90 -12.64
C LEU A 141 14.29 -0.65 -11.76
N LEU A 142 14.40 -0.81 -10.44
CA LEU A 142 14.59 0.27 -9.49
C LEU A 142 15.99 0.89 -9.59
N ASP A 143 17.04 0.08 -9.76
CA ASP A 143 18.40 0.58 -10.01
C ASP A 143 18.44 1.43 -11.28
N ASN A 144 17.80 0.97 -12.36
CA ASN A 144 17.64 1.77 -13.57
C ASN A 144 16.84 3.06 -13.31
N PHE A 145 15.74 2.98 -12.56
CA PHE A 145 14.93 4.15 -12.19
C PHE A 145 15.74 5.20 -11.41
N TYR A 146 16.54 4.79 -10.42
CA TYR A 146 17.37 5.71 -9.64
C TYR A 146 18.55 6.28 -10.45
N ARG A 147 18.99 5.59 -11.50
CA ARG A 147 20.03 6.10 -12.42
C ARG A 147 19.48 7.07 -13.47
N THR A 148 18.28 6.83 -14.00
CA THR A 148 17.71 7.59 -15.11
C THR A 148 16.65 8.61 -14.69
N GLY A 149 16.10 8.47 -13.48
CA GLY A 149 14.97 9.26 -12.98
C GLY A 149 13.60 8.85 -13.54
N SER A 150 13.50 7.75 -14.30
CA SER A 150 12.22 7.32 -14.87
C SER A 150 12.14 5.82 -15.15
N PHE A 151 10.93 5.27 -15.12
CA PHE A 151 10.71 3.88 -15.51
C PHE A 151 10.74 3.73 -17.04
N PRO A 152 11.15 2.56 -17.56
CA PRO A 152 11.15 2.30 -19.00
C PRO A 152 9.73 2.36 -19.58
N GLY A 153 9.62 2.96 -20.76
CA GLY A 153 8.36 3.07 -21.51
C GLY A 153 7.77 4.48 -21.48
N LYS A 154 6.61 4.64 -22.14
CA LYS A 154 5.88 5.91 -22.14
C LYS A 154 5.03 5.99 -20.87
N GLY A 155 5.47 6.80 -19.92
CA GLY A 155 4.70 7.08 -18.71
C GLY A 155 3.41 7.83 -19.05
N ARG A 156 2.31 7.47 -18.38
CA ARG A 156 1.09 8.27 -18.37
C ARG A 156 1.12 9.17 -17.15
N THR A 157 1.26 10.47 -17.37
CA THR A 157 1.14 11.44 -16.27
C THR A 157 -0.30 11.50 -15.79
N MET A 158 -0.54 11.03 -14.57
CA MET A 158 -1.84 11.19 -13.91
C MET A 158 -1.84 12.55 -13.20
N GLN A 159 -2.47 13.53 -13.83
CA GLN A 159 -2.70 14.84 -13.21
C GLN A 159 -4.04 14.81 -12.48
N PHE A 160 -4.06 15.19 -11.21
CA PHE A 160 -5.32 15.43 -10.50
C PHE A 160 -5.86 16.79 -10.96
N SER A 161 -7.12 16.83 -11.39
CA SER A 161 -7.75 18.09 -11.81
C SER A 161 -7.77 19.09 -10.65
N THR A 162 -7.11 20.23 -10.83
CA THR A 162 -7.04 21.31 -9.85
C THR A 162 -8.43 21.76 -9.39
N ALA A 163 -9.39 21.82 -10.32
CA ALA A 163 -10.79 22.16 -10.02
C ALA A 163 -11.44 21.13 -9.07
N ARG A 164 -11.17 19.84 -9.28
CA ARG A 164 -11.68 18.78 -8.39
C ARG A 164 -11.08 18.91 -6.99
N SER A 165 -9.79 19.20 -6.90
CA SER A 165 -9.13 19.45 -5.61
C SER A 165 -9.76 20.64 -4.87
N PHE A 166 -9.99 21.78 -5.56
CA PHE A 166 -10.67 22.93 -4.96
C PHE A 166 -12.10 22.62 -4.51
N MET A 167 -12.88 21.89 -5.31
CA MET A 167 -14.25 21.50 -4.92
C MET A 167 -14.26 20.65 -3.66
N ILE A 168 -13.31 19.71 -3.53
CA ILE A 168 -13.18 18.88 -2.34
C ILE A 168 -12.81 19.74 -1.11
N GLN A 169 -11.90 20.70 -1.27
CA GLN A 169 -11.54 21.60 -0.17
C GLN A 169 -12.72 22.48 0.27
N LEU A 170 -13.48 23.04 -0.69
CA LEU A 170 -14.69 23.81 -0.40
C LEU A 170 -15.75 22.96 0.32
N PHE A 171 -15.93 21.71 -0.10
CA PHE A 171 -16.83 20.77 0.56
C PHE A 171 -16.42 20.54 2.03
N TRP A 172 -15.14 20.29 2.30
CA TRP A 172 -14.66 20.07 3.67
C TRP A 172 -14.75 21.33 4.54
N ILE A 173 -14.45 22.51 3.99
CA ILE A 173 -14.61 23.80 4.70
C ILE A 173 -16.08 24.03 5.05
N ALA A 174 -17.00 23.82 4.10
CA ALA A 174 -18.43 23.98 4.35
C ALA A 174 -18.94 22.99 5.40
N LEU A 175 -18.52 21.72 5.32
CA LEU A 175 -18.87 20.69 6.29
C LEU A 175 -18.35 21.05 7.69
N PHE A 176 -17.09 21.49 7.78
CA PHE A 176 -16.49 21.95 9.04
C PHE A 176 -17.24 23.15 9.61
N TYR A 177 -17.58 24.15 8.79
CA TYR A 177 -18.34 25.32 9.22
C TYR A 177 -19.74 24.94 9.74
N PHE A 178 -20.42 24.00 9.09
CA PHE A 178 -21.68 23.44 9.55
C PHE A 178 -21.55 22.78 10.93
N HIS A 179 -20.54 21.91 11.10
CA HIS A 179 -20.26 21.22 12.36
C HIS A 179 -19.86 22.19 13.48
N TYR A 180 -19.08 23.22 13.13
CA TYR A 180 -18.66 24.27 14.05
C TYR A 180 -19.85 25.00 14.65
N ASN A 181 -20.81 25.39 13.82
CA ASN A 181 -21.99 26.14 14.27
C ASN A 181 -22.99 25.28 15.04
N ILE A 182 -23.19 24.02 14.67
CA ILE A 182 -24.20 23.16 15.29
C ILE A 182 -23.79 22.67 16.67
N TRP A 183 -22.55 22.21 16.84
CA TRP A 183 -22.15 21.59 18.11
C TRP A 183 -20.85 22.12 18.68
N LEU A 184 -19.81 22.43 17.90
CA LEU A 184 -18.51 22.78 18.50
C LEU A 184 -18.61 24.11 19.26
N ARG A 185 -19.24 25.12 18.66
CA ARG A 185 -19.46 26.43 19.27
C ARG A 185 -20.34 26.37 20.52
N PRO A 186 -21.55 25.76 20.50
CA PRO A 186 -22.37 25.68 21.72
C PRO A 186 -21.72 24.80 22.80
N LEU A 187 -21.02 23.71 22.45
CA LEU A 187 -20.28 22.90 23.44
C LEU A 187 -19.13 23.67 24.06
N ALA A 188 -18.36 24.43 23.27
CA ALA A 188 -17.29 25.28 23.80
C ALA A 188 -17.83 26.35 24.75
N ASN A 189 -18.94 27.01 24.37
CA ASN A 189 -19.60 27.99 25.23
C ASN A 189 -20.10 27.36 26.54
N LEU A 190 -20.71 26.17 26.48
CA LEU A 190 -21.14 25.42 27.65
C LEU A 190 -19.95 25.06 28.55
N ALA A 191 -18.85 24.59 27.97
CA ALA A 191 -17.64 24.24 28.72
C ALA A 191 -17.07 25.45 29.46
N VAL A 192 -16.99 26.62 28.80
CA VAL A 192 -16.56 27.88 29.42
C VAL A 192 -17.49 28.27 30.57
N GLN A 193 -18.81 28.18 30.37
CA GLN A 193 -19.79 28.48 31.43
C GLN A 193 -19.62 27.57 32.65
N VAL A 194 -19.47 26.26 32.45
CA VAL A 194 -19.26 25.30 33.53
C VAL A 194 -17.99 25.62 34.32
N VAL A 195 -16.88 25.90 33.62
CA VAL A 195 -15.60 26.26 34.27
C VAL A 195 -15.75 27.56 35.06
N CYS A 196 -16.36 28.60 34.48
CA CYS A 196 -16.57 29.86 35.19
C CYS A 196 -17.48 29.67 36.43
N SER A 197 -18.53 28.86 36.34
CA SER A 197 -19.42 28.57 37.48
C SER A 197 -18.79 27.70 38.58
N ALA A 198 -17.67 27.04 38.30
CA ALA A 198 -16.94 26.23 39.28
C ALA A 198 -15.83 27.04 40.01
N ILE A 199 -15.47 28.21 39.46
CA ILE A 199 -14.41 29.09 40.01
C ILE A 199 -15.00 30.20 40.89
N TYR A 200 -16.26 30.58 40.67
CA TYR A 200 -17.02 31.54 41.49
C TYR A 200 -18.01 30.80 42.40
#